data_AF-A0A150FA59-F1
#
_entry.id   AF-A0A150FA59-F1
#
_cell.length_a   1.000
_cell.length_b   1.000
_cell.length_c   1.000
_cell.angle_alpha   90.00
_cell.angle_beta   90.00
_cell.angle_gamma   90.00
#
_symmetry.space_group_name_H-M   'P 1'
#
loop_
_entity.id
_entity.type
_entity.pdbx_description
1 polymer ?
#
loop_
_entity_poly.entity_id
_entity_poly.type
_entity_poly.pdbx_seq_one_letter_code
_entity_poly.pdbx_strand_id
1 'polypeptide(L)' 'MKECTKPPLGVMPNWLHNERRAEDLKAAINRCIDANCEIPAEWIEEYNLLISSIRAEGVNE' A
#
# COMPACT_ATOMS: atom_id res chain seq x y z
N MET A 1 10.63 -15.01 -23.89
CA MET A 1 11.03 -15.15 -22.47
C MET A 1 9.79 -15.51 -21.70
N LYS A 2 9.82 -16.53 -20.84
CA LYS A 2 8.65 -16.94 -20.06
C LYS A 2 8.49 -15.95 -18.92
N GLU A 3 7.41 -15.17 -18.92
CA GLU A 3 7.15 -14.23 -17.84
C GLU A 3 7.04 -15.00 -16.52
N CYS A 4 7.88 -14.61 -15.55
CA CYS A 4 7.86 -15.21 -14.24
C CYS A 4 6.66 -14.63 -13.48
N THR A 5 5.50 -15.26 -13.64
CA THR A 5 4.22 -14.83 -13.03
C THR A 5 4.22 -14.93 -11.50
N LYS A 6 5.24 -15.55 -10.91
CA LYS A 6 5.41 -15.66 -9.46
C LYS A 6 6.72 -14.97 -9.05
N PRO A 7 6.72 -14.21 -7.95
CA PRO A 7 7.95 -13.65 -7.43
C PRO A 7 8.93 -14.78 -7.04
N PRO A 8 10.25 -14.50 -7.05
CA PRO A 8 11.24 -15.43 -6.54
C PRO A 8 10.91 -15.88 -5.11
N LEU A 9 11.34 -17.09 -4.74
CA LEU A 9 11.12 -17.61 -3.39
C LEU A 9 11.67 -16.64 -2.34
N GLY A 10 10.81 -16.28 -1.37
CA GLY A 10 11.13 -15.32 -0.31
C GLY A 10 10.89 -13.85 -0.68
N VAL A 11 10.60 -13.52 -1.94
CA VAL A 11 10.22 -12.18 -2.35
C VAL A 11 8.71 -12.02 -2.23
N MET A 12 8.29 -10.99 -1.50
CA MET A 12 6.87 -10.67 -1.34
C MET A 12 6.31 -10.18 -2.69
N PRO A 13 5.14 -10.67 -3.12
CA PRO A 13 4.43 -10.08 -4.25
C PRO A 13 4.13 -8.59 -4.01
N ASN A 14 4.24 -7.77 -5.05
CA ASN A 14 3.98 -6.33 -4.95
C ASN A 14 2.57 -6.01 -4.44
N TRP A 15 1.54 -6.72 -4.91
CA TRP A 15 0.15 -6.51 -4.45
C TRP A 15 0.03 -6.71 -2.93
N LEU A 16 0.64 -7.78 -2.39
CA LEU A 16 0.60 -8.08 -0.96
C LEU A 16 1.41 -7.07 -0.14
N HIS A 17 2.56 -6.62 -0.68
CA HIS A 17 3.34 -5.56 -0.08
C HIS A 17 2.56 -4.25 -0.01
N ASN A 18 1.89 -3.87 -1.11
CA ASN A 18 1.13 -2.63 -1.22
C ASN A 18 -0.09 -2.62 -0.29
N GLU A 19 -0.82 -3.72 -0.18
CA GLU A 19 -1.92 -3.87 0.78
C GLU A 19 -1.44 -3.67 2.22
N ARG A 20 -0.39 -4.39 2.62
CA ARG A 20 0.19 -4.26 3.97
C ARG A 20 0.68 -2.85 4.26
N ARG A 21 1.36 -2.22 3.29
CA ARG A 21 1.85 -0.85 3.42
C ARG A 21 0.71 0.15 3.59
N ALA A 22 -0.40 -0.02 2.85
CA ALA A 22 -1.58 0.82 3.00
C ALA A 22 -2.23 0.67 4.38
N GLU A 23 -2.30 -0.56 4.91
CA GLU A 23 -2.78 -0.82 6.28
C GLU A 23 -1.89 -0.17 7.34
N ASP A 24 -0.57 -0.29 7.21
CA ASP A 24 0.41 0.31 8.13
C ASP A 24 0.30 1.84 8.13
N LEU A 25 0.20 2.47 6.96
CA LEU A 25 0.01 3.91 6.82
C LEU A 25 -1.31 4.36 7.44
N LYS A 26 -2.42 3.67 7.15
CA LYS A 26 -3.73 3.96 7.75
C LYS A 26 -3.67 3.91 9.27
N ALA A 27 -3.04 2.88 9.83
CA ALA A 27 -2.88 2.74 11.27
C ALA A 27 -2.02 3.86 11.87
N ALA A 28 -0.94 4.26 11.20
CA ALA A 28 -0.08 5.35 11.64
C ALA A 28 -0.79 6.71 11.60
N ILE A 29 -1.48 7.01 10.50
CA ILE A 29 -2.28 8.23 10.32
C ILE A 29 -3.35 8.33 11.41
N ASN A 30 -4.08 7.24 11.69
CA ASN A 30 -5.09 7.23 12.75
C ASN A 30 -4.48 7.55 14.12
N ARG A 31 -3.32 6.99 14.47
CA ARG A 31 -2.63 7.32 15.72
C ARG A 31 -2.24 8.80 15.80
N CYS A 32 -1.81 9.41 14.69
CA CYS A 32 -1.51 10.83 14.63
C CYS A 32 -2.78 11.69 14.86
N ILE A 33 -3.91 11.30 14.26
CA ILE A 33 -5.20 11.98 14.46
C ILE A 33 -5.63 11.87 15.93
N ASP A 34 -5.56 10.68 16.52
CA ASP A 34 -5.93 10.44 17.92
C ASP A 34 -5.08 11.27 18.89
N ALA A 35 -3.80 11.46 18.55
CA ALA A 35 -2.85 12.28 19.31
C ALA A 35 -2.88 13.78 18.92
N ASN A 36 -3.77 14.19 18.02
CA ASN A 36 -3.89 15.55 17.49
C ASN A 36 -2.53 16.11 16.98
N CYS A 37 -1.73 15.25 16.34
CA CYS A 37 -0.42 15.56 15.77
C CYS A 37 -0.53 15.87 14.29
N GLU A 38 0.41 16.66 13.78
CA GLU A 38 0.55 16.87 12.33
C GLU A 38 0.90 15.55 11.64
N ILE A 39 0.27 15.32 10.49
CA ILE A 39 0.48 14.14 9.65
C ILE A 39 1.38 14.57 8.49
N PRO A 40 2.50 13.87 8.25
CA PRO A 40 3.34 14.15 7.08
C PRO A 40 2.55 13.98 5.78
N ALA A 41 2.65 14.95 4.85
CA ALA A 41 1.91 14.93 3.59
C ALA A 41 2.28 13.71 2.73
N GLU A 42 3.55 13.31 2.77
CA GLU A 42 4.05 12.15 2.05
C GLU A 42 3.35 10.83 2.45
N TRP A 43 2.90 10.70 3.71
CA TRP A 43 2.17 9.51 4.16
C TRP A 43 0.77 9.45 3.56
N ILE A 44 0.12 10.61 3.46
CA ILE A 44 -1.21 10.75 2.86
C ILE A 44 -1.11 10.49 1.35
N GLU A 45 -0.12 11.07 0.70
CA GLU A 45 0.15 10.86 -0.73
C GLU A 45 0.45 9.39 -1.04
N GLU A 46 1.34 8.76 -0.28
CA GLU A 46 1.68 7.34 -0.44
C GLU A 46 0.43 6.46 -0.24
N TYR A 47 -0.34 6.69 0.81
CA TYR A 47 -1.59 5.97 1.06
C TYR A 47 -2.58 6.10 -0.11
N ASN A 48 -2.78 7.32 -0.61
CA ASN A 48 -3.69 7.57 -1.72
C ASN A 48 -3.23 6.87 -3.01
N LEU A 49 -1.92 6.87 -3.28
CA LEU A 49 -1.34 6.17 -4.42
C LEU A 49 -1.55 4.65 -4.30
N LEU A 50 -1.26 4.07 -3.13
CA LEU A 50 -1.45 2.64 -2.88
C LEU A 50 -2.91 2.21 -3.05
N ILE A 51 -3.86 2.96 -2.48
CA ILE A 51 -5.30 2.69 -2.64
C ILE A 51 -5.74 2.82 -4.10
N SER A 52 -5.21 3.80 -4.83
CA SER A 52 -5.48 3.96 -6.26
C SER A 52 -4.98 2.76 -7.06
N SER A 53 -3.75 2.31 -6.81
CA SER A 53 -3.16 1.14 -7.46
C SER A 53 -3.94 -0.14 -7.17
N ILE A 54 -4.28 -0.40 -5.90
CA ILE A 54 -5.06 -1.58 -5.49
C ILE A 54 -6.43 -1.58 -6.19
N ARG A 55 -7.11 -0.42 -6.27
CA ARG A 55 -8.39 -0.31 -6.97
C ARG A 55 -8.27 -0.54 -8.47
N ALA A 56 -7.20 -0.07 -9.10
CA ALA A 56 -6.96 -0.25 -10.53
C ALA A 56 -6.65 -1.72 -10.89
N GLU A 57 -5.98 -2.45 -10.00
CA GLU A 57 -5.67 -3.87 -10.18
C GLU A 57 -6.93 -4.75 -10.10
N GLY A 58 -7.92 -4.38 -9.28
CA GLY A 58 -9.19 -5.11 -9.10
C GLY A 58 -10.24 -4.96 -10.22
N VAL A 59 -9.96 -4.21 -11.29
CA VAL A 59 -10.89 -4.01 -12.44
C VAL A 59 -10.59 -4.97 -13.61
N ASN A 60 -9.53 -5.78 -13.51
CA ASN A 60 -9.21 -6.80 -14.51
C ASN A 60 -9.84 -8.16 -14.11
N GLU A 61 -11.18 -8.25 -14.14
CA GLU A 61 -11.92 -9.53 -14.09
C GLU A 61 -12.77 -9.70 -15.34
#